data_AF-A0A7S4W7E7-F1
#
_entry.id   AF-A0A7S4W7E7-F1
#
_cell.length_a   1.000
_cell.length_b   1.000
_cell.length_c   1.000
_cell.angle_alpha   90.00
_cell.angle_beta   90.00
_cell.angle_gamma   90.00
#
_symmetry.space_group_name_H-M   'P 1'
#
loop_
_entity.id
_entity.type
_entity.pdbx_description
1 polymer ?
#
loop_
_entity_poly.entity_id
_entity_poly.type
_entity_poly.pdbx_seq_one_letter_code
_entity_poly.pdbx_strand_id
1 'polypeptide(L)'
;PAKVAQTSTSLNAFEDELGAQPPLGFFDPLGMLTDADQERFDRLRYVEVKHGRICQLAFLGQIVTRGGVHLSGSIDQAGHSFDSYPNGIAALFGENAIPT
;
A
#
# COMPACT_ATOMS: atom_id res chain seq x y z
N PRO A 1 -18.25 -37.46 -21.89
CA PRO A 1 -18.67 -36.11 -22.34
C PRO A 1 -17.41 -35.29 -22.70
N ALA A 2 -17.28 -34.86 -23.96
CA ALA A 2 -16.08 -34.17 -24.45
C ALA A 2 -15.96 -32.77 -23.81
N LYS A 3 -14.75 -32.38 -23.39
CA LYS A 3 -14.46 -31.02 -22.89
C LYS A 3 -14.70 -30.04 -24.04
N VAL A 4 -15.71 -29.18 -23.88
CA VAL A 4 -15.98 -28.06 -24.78
C VAL A 4 -14.78 -27.11 -24.68
N ALA A 5 -14.18 -26.76 -25.82
CA ALA A 5 -13.07 -25.83 -25.88
C ALA A 5 -13.53 -24.45 -25.38
N GLN A 6 -12.92 -23.99 -24.29
CA GLN A 6 -13.16 -22.65 -23.75
C GLN A 6 -12.43 -21.64 -24.64
N THR A 7 -13.19 -20.78 -25.31
CA THR A 7 -12.65 -19.65 -26.07
C THR A 7 -12.14 -18.60 -25.09
N SER A 8 -10.83 -18.35 -25.09
CA SER A 8 -10.17 -17.34 -24.27
C SER A 8 -10.49 -15.93 -24.78
N THR A 9 -11.60 -15.34 -24.33
CA THR A 9 -11.78 -13.89 -24.34
C THR A 9 -10.77 -13.27 -23.37
N SER A 10 -10.12 -12.16 -23.74
CA SER A 10 -9.11 -11.43 -22.98
C SER A 10 -9.49 -11.12 -21.52
N LEU A 11 -10.79 -11.09 -21.22
CA LEU A 11 -11.34 -10.95 -19.87
C LEU A 11 -10.95 -12.12 -18.93
N ASN A 12 -10.81 -13.34 -19.44
CA ASN A 12 -10.47 -14.53 -18.64
C ASN A 12 -8.96 -14.64 -18.31
N ALA A 13 -8.11 -13.72 -18.79
CA ALA A 13 -6.66 -13.88 -18.67
C ALA A 13 -6.13 -13.58 -17.25
N PHE A 14 -6.87 -12.80 -16.45
CA PHE A 14 -6.41 -12.30 -15.14
C PHE A 14 -7.35 -12.65 -13.98
N GLU A 15 -8.42 -13.42 -14.23
CA GLU A 15 -9.39 -13.77 -13.18
C GLU A 15 -8.86 -14.78 -12.16
N ASP A 16 -7.87 -15.59 -12.55
CA ASP A 16 -7.18 -16.57 -11.70
C ASP A 16 -5.87 -16.02 -11.10
N GLU A 17 -5.54 -14.75 -11.34
CA GLU A 17 -4.30 -14.13 -10.85
C GLU A 17 -4.34 -13.82 -9.35
N LEU A 18 -3.16 -13.81 -8.74
CA LEU A 18 -2.99 -13.56 -7.30
C LEU A 18 -3.66 -12.24 -6.90
N GLY A 19 -4.68 -12.27 -6.04
CA GLY A 19 -5.41 -11.08 -5.59
C GLY A 19 -6.89 -11.09 -5.98
N ALA A 20 -7.29 -11.87 -6.98
CA ALA A 20 -8.68 -12.25 -7.17
C ALA A 20 -9.05 -13.30 -6.10
N GLN A 21 -9.77 -12.87 -5.06
CA GLN A 21 -10.15 -13.75 -3.94
C GLN A 21 -11.62 -13.57 -3.55
N PRO A 22 -12.28 -14.60 -3.01
CA PRO A 22 -13.63 -14.47 -2.46
C PRO A 22 -13.68 -13.39 -1.36
N PRO A 23 -14.78 -12.64 -1.21
CA PRO A 23 -16.08 -12.79 -1.88
C PRO A 23 -16.20 -12.08 -3.23
N LEU A 24 -15.24 -11.23 -3.59
CA LEU A 24 -15.35 -10.36 -4.77
C LEU A 24 -14.82 -10.98 -6.06
N GLY A 25 -13.90 -11.96 -5.97
CA GLY A 25 -13.26 -12.54 -7.14
C GLY A 25 -12.46 -11.50 -7.92
N PHE A 26 -12.52 -11.54 -9.25
CA PHE A 26 -11.94 -10.53 -10.12
C PHE A 26 -12.77 -9.24 -10.07
N PHE A 27 -12.19 -8.16 -9.56
CA PHE A 27 -12.89 -6.90 -9.33
C PHE A 27 -12.19 -5.72 -10.01
N ASP A 28 -12.66 -5.36 -11.20
CA ASP A 28 -12.23 -4.17 -11.96
C ASP A 28 -13.44 -3.36 -12.44
N PRO A 29 -14.08 -2.55 -11.57
CA PRO A 29 -15.25 -1.75 -11.94
C PRO A 29 -14.91 -0.56 -12.85
N LEU A 30 -13.63 -0.18 -12.94
CA LEU A 30 -13.17 0.95 -13.74
C LEU A 30 -12.64 0.52 -15.12
N GLY A 31 -12.63 -0.78 -15.40
CA GLY A 31 -12.20 -1.33 -16.68
C GLY A 31 -10.73 -1.03 -17.01
N MET A 32 -9.87 -0.92 -15.99
CA MET A 32 -8.45 -0.66 -16.18
C MET A 32 -7.72 -1.80 -16.90
N LEU A 33 -8.29 -3.01 -16.89
CA LEU A 33 -7.74 -4.23 -17.46
C LEU A 33 -8.48 -4.73 -18.71
N THR A 34 -9.57 -4.07 -19.13
CA THR A 34 -10.43 -4.53 -20.25
C THR A 34 -9.70 -4.67 -21.59
N ASP A 35 -8.68 -3.84 -21.84
CA ASP A 35 -7.79 -3.85 -23.01
C ASP A 35 -6.31 -3.70 -22.60
N ALA A 36 -5.95 -4.11 -21.38
CA ALA A 36 -4.57 -4.00 -20.91
C ALA A 36 -3.69 -5.11 -21.50
N ASP A 37 -2.48 -4.74 -21.91
CA ASP A 37 -1.42 -5.70 -22.17
C ASP A 37 -0.84 -6.26 -20.86
N GLN A 38 -0.11 -7.37 -20.96
CA GLN A 38 0.55 -7.99 -19.81
C GLN A 38 1.50 -6.99 -19.11
N GLU A 39 2.17 -6.12 -19.88
CA GLU A 39 3.10 -5.13 -19.33
C GLU A 39 2.38 -4.10 -18.44
N ARG A 40 1.20 -3.62 -18.85
CA ARG A 40 0.38 -2.73 -18.03
C ARG A 40 -0.14 -3.44 -16.79
N PHE A 41 -0.54 -4.70 -16.88
CA PHE A 41 -0.95 -5.49 -15.71
C PHE A 41 0.21 -5.63 -14.70
N ASP A 42 1.39 -6.05 -15.17
CA ASP A 42 2.58 -6.24 -14.32
C ASP A 42 3.00 -4.92 -13.65
N ARG A 43 2.92 -3.80 -14.38
CA ARG A 43 3.17 -2.47 -13.82
C ARG A 43 2.14 -2.10 -12.75
N LEU A 44 0.85 -2.32 -13.00
CA LEU A 44 -0.20 -2.02 -12.03
C LEU A 44 -0.04 -2.88 -10.77
N ARG A 45 0.26 -4.18 -10.93
CA ARG A 45 0.58 -5.09 -9.82
C ARG A 45 1.79 -4.63 -9.02
N TYR A 46 2.85 -4.21 -9.70
CA TYR A 46 4.05 -3.72 -9.04
C TYR A 46 3.77 -2.45 -8.21
N VAL A 47 3.00 -1.53 -8.77
CA VAL A 47 2.56 -0.30 -8.09
C VAL A 47 1.68 -0.63 -6.89
N GLU A 48 0.74 -1.56 -7.03
CA GLU A 48 -0.12 -2.03 -5.94
C GLU A 48 0.72 -2.59 -4.78
N VAL A 49 1.64 -3.51 -5.06
CA VAL A 49 2.51 -4.12 -4.03
C VAL A 49 3.41 -3.07 -3.37
N LYS A 50 3.95 -2.13 -4.13
CA LYS A 50 4.78 -1.04 -3.60
C LYS A 50 3.99 -0.19 -2.61
N HIS A 51 2.78 0.24 -2.97
CA HIS A 51 1.92 1.03 -2.07
C HIS A 51 1.48 0.21 -0.86
N GLY A 52 1.10 -1.06 -1.05
CA GLY A 52 0.73 -1.95 0.06
C GLY A 52 1.84 -2.08 1.10
N ARG A 53 3.10 -2.28 0.68
CA ARG A 53 4.26 -2.35 1.59
C ARG A 53 4.48 -1.05 2.36
N ILE A 54 4.35 0.10 1.68
CA ILE A 54 4.47 1.41 2.32
C ILE A 54 3.35 1.59 3.36
N CYS A 55 2.10 1.26 3.01
CA CYS A 55 0.96 1.37 3.91
C CYS A 55 1.08 0.45 5.13
N GLN A 56 1.58 -0.78 4.97
CA GLN A 56 1.82 -1.70 6.09
C GLN A 56 2.82 -1.11 7.10
N LEU A 57 3.95 -0.58 6.62
CA LEU A 57 4.96 0.07 7.46
C LEU A 57 4.43 1.36 8.09
N ALA A 58 3.70 2.19 7.34
CA ALA A 58 3.11 3.43 7.83
C ALA A 58 2.05 3.17 8.91
N PHE A 59 1.21 2.16 8.75
CA PHE A 59 0.19 1.79 9.72
C PHE A 59 0.82 1.31 11.04
N LEU A 60 1.79 0.39 10.96
CA LEU A 60 2.52 -0.07 12.15
C LEU A 60 3.26 1.10 12.83
N GLY A 61 3.96 1.93 12.06
CA GLY A 61 4.67 3.10 12.58
C GLY A 61 3.75 4.05 13.35
N GLN A 62 2.57 4.35 12.79
CA GLN A 62 1.59 5.23 13.44
C GLN A 62 0.99 4.62 14.72
N ILE A 63 0.79 3.30 14.78
CA ILE A 63 0.33 2.64 16.00
C ILE A 63 1.40 2.71 17.09
N VAL A 64 2.65 2.41 16.75
CA VAL A 64 3.77 2.37 17.70
C VAL A 64 4.02 3.76 18.31
N THR A 65 4.08 4.81 17.48
CA THR A 65 4.31 6.18 17.95
C THR A 65 3.11 6.72 18.74
N ARG A 66 1.88 6.42 18.32
CA ARG A 66 0.67 6.79 19.08
C ARG A 66 0.52 5.99 20.38
N GLY A 67 1.11 4.80 20.45
CA GLY A 67 1.21 3.99 21.66
C GLY A 67 2.23 4.52 22.67
N GLY A 68 2.92 5.63 22.37
CA GLY A 68 3.91 6.25 23.25
C GLY A 68 5.27 5.57 23.24
N VAL A 69 5.52 4.66 22.28
CA VAL A 69 6.82 4.00 22.14
C VAL A 69 7.70 4.87 21.25
N HIS A 70 8.56 5.66 21.90
CA HIS A 70 9.55 6.49 21.24
C HIS A 70 10.96 5.93 21.48
N LEU A 71 11.87 6.21 20.55
CA LEU A 71 13.28 5.88 20.74
C LEU A 71 13.83 6.72 21.90
N SER A 72 14.63 6.10 22.77
CA SER A 72 15.29 6.82 23.85
C SER A 72 16.44 7.67 23.31
N GLY A 73 16.60 8.88 23.85
CA GLY A 73 17.69 9.79 23.51
C GLY A 73 17.24 11.01 22.70
N SER A 74 18.23 11.77 22.24
CA SER A 74 18.02 12.98 21.43
C SER A 74 18.09 12.64 19.94
N ILE A 75 17.19 13.21 19.16
CA ILE A 75 17.19 13.10 17.69
C ILE A 75 18.32 13.94 17.07
N ASP A 76 18.78 14.96 17.78
CA ASP A 76 19.78 15.91 17.33
C ASP A 76 20.79 16.26 18.42
N GLN A 77 21.79 17.05 18.04
CA GLN A 77 22.82 17.55 18.97
C GLN A 77 22.32 18.72 19.82
N ALA A 78 21.18 19.33 19.48
CA ALA A 78 20.56 20.40 20.27
C ALA A 78 19.78 19.87 21.48
N GLY A 79 19.52 18.55 21.53
CA GLY A 79 18.92 17.88 22.67
C GLY A 79 17.40 17.66 22.55
N HIS A 80 16.81 17.82 21.37
CA HIS A 80 15.40 17.50 21.15
C HIS A 80 15.19 15.99 21.25
N SER A 81 14.30 15.55 22.15
CA SER A 81 13.97 14.12 22.34
C SER A 81 12.99 13.62 21.28
N PHE A 82 12.98 12.31 20.99
CA PHE A 82 12.01 11.74 20.03
C PHE A 82 10.53 11.89 20.42
N ASP A 83 10.23 12.16 21.70
CA ASP A 83 8.88 12.40 22.24
C ASP A 83 8.44 13.87 22.15
N SER A 84 9.37 14.80 21.87
CA SER A 84 9.00 16.22 21.79
C SER A 84 8.26 16.57 20.49
N TYR A 85 8.27 15.68 19.50
CA TYR A 85 7.60 15.87 18.21
C TYR A 85 6.22 15.21 18.20
N PRO A 86 5.19 15.90 17.68
CA PRO A 86 3.82 15.41 17.71
C PRO A 86 3.58 14.27 16.69
N ASN A 87 2.63 13.39 16.98
CA ASN A 87 2.33 12.24 16.12
C ASN A 87 1.59 12.61 14.80
N GLY A 88 1.81 11.81 13.75
CA GLY A 88 1.10 11.93 12.47
C GLY A 88 1.52 13.16 11.65
N ILE A 89 0.55 13.76 10.94
CA ILE A 89 0.81 14.91 10.04
C ILE A 89 1.37 16.13 10.79
N ALA A 90 1.06 16.26 12.09
CA ALA A 90 1.58 17.34 12.92
C ALA A 90 3.12 17.30 13.06
N ALA A 91 3.78 16.14 12.93
CA ALA A 91 5.24 16.08 12.90
C ALA A 91 5.84 16.82 11.70
N LEU A 92 5.07 16.97 10.61
CA LEU A 92 5.54 17.57 9.36
C LEU A 92 5.10 19.04 9.22
N PHE A 93 3.91 19.39 9.72
CA PHE A 93 3.31 20.72 9.50
C PHE A 93 2.70 21.36 10.76
N GLY A 94 2.90 20.76 11.94
CA GLY A 94 2.42 21.31 13.21
C GLY A 94 3.33 22.39 13.80
N GLU A 95 2.88 23.00 14.89
CA GLU A 95 3.63 24.06 15.59
C GLU A 95 5.00 23.57 16.11
N ASN A 96 5.09 22.30 16.53
CA ASN A 96 6.33 21.63 16.93
C ASN A 96 6.80 20.64 15.86
N ALA A 97 6.69 20.97 14.58
CA ALA A 97 7.16 20.11 13.50
C ALA A 97 8.68 19.95 13.49
N ILE A 98 9.15 18.84 12.90
CA ILE A 98 10.57 18.61 12.65
C ILE A 98 11.05 19.68 11.64
N PRO A 99 12.16 20.40 11.92
CA PRO A 99 12.70 21.37 10.98
C PRO A 99 13.08 20.68 9.67
N THR A 100 12.53 21.14 8.55
CA THR A 100 12.82 20.64 7.19
C THR A 100 14.00 21.36 6.57
#